data_AF-A0A438E2K6-F1
#
_entry.id   AF-A0A438E2K6-F1
#
_cell.length_a   1.000
_cell.length_b   1.000
_cell.length_c   1.000
_cell.angle_alpha   90.00
_cell.angle_beta   90.00
_cell.angle_gamma   90.00
#
_symmetry.space_group_name_H-M   'P 1'
#
loop_
_entity.id
_entity.type
_entity.pdbx_description
1 polymer ?
#
loop_
_entity_poly.entity_id
_entity_poly.type
_entity_poly.pdbx_seq_one_letter_code
_entity_poly.pdbx_strand_id
1 'polypeptide(L)'
;MEIPAKQKMERQETLKREHSEEYKAALQRAVSLAVPHAYSPSQYGTFSDHEEGENSSRSSEGSSYGSSKTSKKKESWDEVIERLFEKDESGHMVFKKPNDGN
;
A
#
# COMPACT_ATOMS: atom_id res chain seq x y z
N MET A 1 -35.54 23.29 39.83
CA MET A 1 -34.70 22.10 39.57
C MET A 1 -33.79 22.48 38.42
N GLU A 2 -32.55 22.84 38.72
CA GLU A 2 -31.52 23.24 37.75
C GLU A 2 -31.01 21.99 37.01
N ILE A 3 -30.82 22.09 35.69
CA ILE A 3 -30.38 20.97 34.86
C ILE A 3 -28.85 20.82 35.02
N PRO A 4 -28.32 19.64 35.39
CA PRO A 4 -26.88 19.44 35.54
C PRO A 4 -26.15 19.69 34.21
N ALA A 5 -24.97 20.32 34.29
CA ALA A 5 -24.14 20.59 33.13
C ALA A 5 -23.78 19.27 32.41
N LYS A 6 -23.76 19.31 31.06
CA LYS A 6 -23.52 18.15 30.20
C LYS A 6 -22.16 17.50 30.54
N GLN A 7 -22.19 16.33 31.15
CA GLN A 7 -21.01 15.49 31.39
C GLN A 7 -20.44 15.06 30.03
N LYS A 8 -19.31 15.65 29.63
CA LYS A 8 -18.55 15.23 28.46
C LYS A 8 -17.41 14.33 28.90
N MET A 9 -17.33 13.12 28.32
CA MET A 9 -16.14 12.29 28.43
C MET A 9 -15.12 12.77 27.40
N GLU A 10 -14.08 13.47 27.86
CA GLU A 10 -12.96 13.87 27.01
C GLU A 10 -11.96 12.71 26.95
N ARG A 11 -11.71 12.20 25.74
CA ARG A 11 -10.77 11.10 25.52
C ARG A 11 -9.36 11.63 25.78
N GLN A 12 -8.76 11.21 26.89
CA GLN A 12 -7.39 11.58 27.25
C GLN A 12 -6.41 11.09 26.17
N GLU A 13 -5.46 11.95 25.80
CA GLU A 13 -4.46 11.75 24.75
C GLU A 13 -3.35 10.76 25.16
N THR A 14 -3.68 9.65 25.81
CA THR A 14 -2.69 8.64 26.25
C THR A 14 -2.29 7.68 25.13
N LEU A 15 -3.14 7.50 24.11
CA LEU A 15 -2.89 6.58 23.00
C LEU A 15 -1.62 6.89 22.20
N LYS A 16 -1.34 8.18 21.92
CA LYS A 16 -0.19 8.55 21.08
C LYS A 16 1.17 8.25 21.72
N ARG A 17 1.26 8.31 23.05
CA ARG A 17 2.50 8.04 23.79
C ARG A 17 2.77 6.54 23.86
N GLU A 18 1.73 5.74 24.14
CA GLU A 18 1.81 4.27 24.17
C GLU A 18 2.29 3.70 22.83
N HIS A 19 1.75 4.17 21.70
CA HIS A 19 2.17 3.70 20.37
C HIS A 19 3.66 3.93 20.09
N SER A 20 4.25 5.00 20.64
CA SER A 20 5.68 5.28 20.44
C SER A 20 6.60 4.37 21.26
N GLU A 21 6.14 3.97 22.44
CA GLU A 21 6.88 3.08 23.35
C GLU A 21 6.78 1.63 22.87
N GLU A 22 5.56 1.20 22.49
CA GLU A 22 5.31 -0.12 21.90
C GLU A 22 6.06 -0.32 20.58
N TYR A 23 6.09 0.69 19.71
CA TYR A 23 6.84 0.63 18.45
C TYR A 23 8.34 0.41 18.68
N LYS A 24 8.93 1.15 19.63
CA LYS A 24 10.35 0.96 19.99
C LYS A 24 10.61 -0.43 20.56
N ALA A 25 9.72 -0.93 21.43
CA ALA A 25 9.84 -2.27 22.00
C ALA A 25 9.72 -3.37 20.92
N ALA A 26 8.82 -3.20 19.94
CA ALA A 26 8.65 -4.13 18.82
C ALA A 26 9.92 -4.21 17.95
N LEU A 27 10.54 -3.07 17.63
CA LEU A 27 11.81 -3.03 16.90
C LEU A 27 12.93 -3.76 17.64
N GLN A 28 13.07 -3.52 18.95
CA GLN A 28 14.08 -4.21 19.78
C GLN A 28 13.86 -5.74 19.82
N ARG A 29 12.61 -6.19 19.87
CA ARG A 29 12.28 -7.62 19.80
C ARG A 29 12.59 -8.23 18.43
N ALA A 30 12.27 -7.54 17.34
CA ALA A 30 12.56 -8.02 15.99
C ALA A 30 14.07 -8.26 15.79
N VAL A 31 14.91 -7.35 16.31
CA VAL A 31 16.38 -7.51 16.31
C VAL A 31 16.79 -8.70 17.18
N SER A 32 16.22 -8.84 18.38
CA SER A 32 16.56 -9.94 19.30
C SER A 32 16.20 -11.32 18.76
N LEU A 33 15.10 -11.42 18.01
CA LEU A 33 14.64 -12.65 17.36
C LEU A 33 15.32 -12.88 15.99
N ALA A 34 16.29 -12.05 15.61
CA ALA A 34 16.97 -12.10 14.31
C ALA A 34 16.00 -12.19 13.13
N VAL A 35 14.87 -11.46 13.21
CA VAL A 35 13.87 -11.44 12.15
C VAL A 35 14.51 -10.87 10.88
N PRO A 36 14.37 -11.54 9.72
CA PRO A 36 14.87 -11.02 8.45
C PRO A 36 14.35 -9.58 8.21
N HIS A 37 15.23 -8.68 7.78
CA HIS A 37 14.93 -7.25 7.57
C HIS A 37 14.65 -6.40 8.84
N ALA A 38 14.90 -6.90 10.05
CA ALA A 38 14.80 -6.11 11.29
C ALA A 38 15.89 -5.03 11.43
N TYR A 39 16.93 -5.09 10.59
CA TYR A 39 17.99 -4.09 10.56
C TYR A 39 17.59 -2.95 9.63
N SER A 40 17.69 -1.72 10.14
CA SER A 40 17.51 -0.52 9.32
C SER A 40 18.48 -0.57 8.14
N PRO A 41 18.02 -0.32 6.90
CA PRO A 41 18.90 -0.19 5.75
C PRO A 41 20.02 0.82 6.05
N SER A 42 21.26 0.52 5.65
CA SER A 42 22.37 1.46 5.83
C SER A 42 22.12 2.74 5.05
N GLN A 43 22.52 3.89 5.62
CA GLN A 43 22.33 5.22 5.02
C GLN A 43 23.18 5.43 3.75
N TYR A 44 24.13 4.53 3.42
CA TYR A 44 24.93 4.56 2.21
C TYR A 44 25.61 3.19 1.93
N GLY A 45 25.33 2.59 0.76
CA GLY A 45 25.86 1.29 0.27
C GLY A 45 25.31 0.09 1.03
N THR A 46 24.46 -0.77 0.47
CA THR A 46 24.65 -1.56 -0.75
C THR A 46 23.30 -1.71 -1.44
N PHE A 47 23.22 -1.28 -2.69
CA PHE A 47 22.27 -1.87 -3.63
C PHE A 47 22.53 -3.39 -3.61
N SER A 48 21.72 -4.15 -2.87
CA SER A 48 21.37 -5.46 -3.40
C SER A 48 20.59 -5.14 -4.65
N ASP A 49 21.25 -5.32 -5.79
CA ASP A 49 20.67 -5.30 -7.14
C ASP A 49 19.50 -6.27 -7.17
N HIS A 50 18.36 -5.78 -6.70
CA HIS A 50 17.05 -6.20 -7.11
C HIS A 50 16.24 -4.91 -7.21
N GLU A 51 16.75 -4.00 -8.04
CA GLU A 51 15.88 -3.18 -8.87
C GLU A 51 14.88 -4.14 -9.52
N GLU A 52 13.71 -4.28 -8.90
CA GLU A 52 12.49 -4.66 -9.61
C GLU A 52 12.21 -3.55 -10.64
N GLY A 53 12.94 -3.66 -11.74
CA GLY A 53 13.01 -2.70 -12.83
C GLY A 53 13.60 -3.33 -14.09
N GLU A 54 13.36 -4.64 -14.28
CA GLU A 54 13.26 -5.34 -15.58
C GLU A 54 14.53 -5.43 -16.46
N ASN A 55 15.35 -6.46 -16.24
CA ASN A 55 15.63 -7.59 -17.15
C ASN A 55 16.75 -8.44 -16.52
N SER A 56 16.65 -9.74 -16.34
CA SER A 56 16.70 -10.72 -17.41
C SER A 56 16.41 -12.10 -16.81
N SER A 57 15.26 -12.67 -17.12
CA SER A 57 15.16 -14.13 -17.13
C SER A 57 16.01 -14.63 -18.29
N ARG A 58 17.18 -15.18 -17.98
CA ARG A 58 17.75 -16.26 -18.78
C ARG A 58 18.17 -17.34 -17.80
N SER A 59 17.22 -18.10 -17.30
CA SER A 59 16.92 -19.36 -17.96
C SER A 59 15.54 -19.88 -17.55
N SER A 60 14.60 -19.79 -18.49
CA SER A 60 13.62 -20.86 -18.66
C SER A 60 13.15 -20.79 -20.09
N GLU A 61 13.60 -21.76 -20.88
CA GLU A 61 13.01 -22.12 -22.15
C GLU A 61 11.48 -22.16 -21.99
N GLY A 62 10.75 -21.41 -22.83
CA GLY A 62 9.32 -21.64 -23.04
C GLY A 62 8.41 -20.42 -22.91
N SER A 63 7.81 -20.08 -24.05
CA SER A 63 6.55 -19.33 -24.22
C SER A 63 6.62 -17.82 -24.45
N SER A 64 6.59 -17.52 -25.74
CA SER A 64 6.23 -16.27 -26.42
C SER A 64 4.98 -15.58 -25.87
N TYR A 65 5.11 -14.31 -25.47
CA TYR A 65 4.27 -13.20 -25.95
C TYR A 65 4.90 -11.85 -25.56
N GLY A 66 5.04 -10.96 -26.55
CA GLY A 66 5.78 -9.70 -26.42
C GLY A 66 5.12 -8.71 -25.46
N SER A 67 5.87 -8.23 -24.47
CA SER A 67 5.47 -7.08 -23.65
C SER A 67 6.04 -5.80 -24.27
N SER A 68 5.15 -5.01 -24.88
CA SER A 68 5.45 -3.67 -25.34
C SER A 68 5.86 -2.79 -24.14
N LYS A 69 7.07 -2.25 -24.19
CA LYS A 69 7.61 -1.28 -23.24
C LYS A 69 6.79 0.00 -23.33
N THR A 70 5.78 0.14 -22.49
CA THR A 70 5.14 1.44 -22.25
C THR A 70 5.54 1.89 -20.85
N SER A 71 6.32 2.97 -20.80
CA SER A 71 6.71 3.62 -19.55
C SER A 71 5.44 3.91 -18.75
N LYS A 72 5.24 3.20 -17.63
CA LYS A 72 4.08 3.39 -16.75
C LYS A 72 4.17 4.79 -16.14
N LYS A 73 3.54 5.78 -16.79
CA LYS A 73 3.16 7.03 -16.15
C LYS A 73 2.37 6.65 -14.89
N LYS A 74 2.65 7.29 -13.75
CA LYS A 74 1.88 7.13 -12.51
C LYS A 74 0.42 7.38 -12.85
N GLU A 75 -0.36 6.31 -12.96
CA GLU A 75 -1.80 6.38 -13.22
C GLU A 75 -2.46 7.02 -11.99
N SER A 76 -3.26 8.06 -12.23
CA SER A 76 -4.03 8.71 -11.17
C SER A 76 -5.15 7.76 -10.71
N TRP A 77 -5.53 7.85 -9.44
CA TRP A 77 -6.70 7.13 -8.93
C TRP A 77 -7.97 7.47 -9.73
N ASP A 78 -8.09 8.69 -10.25
CA ASP A 78 -9.20 9.10 -11.10
C ASP A 78 -9.26 8.29 -12.41
N GLU A 79 -8.10 8.07 -13.05
CA GLU A 79 -7.99 7.31 -14.30
C GLU A 79 -8.35 5.83 -14.09
N VAL A 80 -7.95 5.27 -12.94
CA VAL A 80 -8.27 3.90 -12.56
C VAL A 80 -9.78 3.75 -12.33
N ILE A 81 -10.41 4.72 -11.66
CA ILE A 81 -11.85 4.71 -11.40
C ILE A 81 -12.63 4.82 -12.71
N GLU A 82 -12.27 5.73 -13.61
CA GLU A 82 -12.92 5.88 -14.92
C GLU A 82 -12.76 4.65 -15.82
N ARG A 83 -11.64 3.93 -15.69
CA ARG A 83 -11.38 2.70 -16.46
C ARG A 83 -12.22 1.52 -15.99
N LEU A 84 -12.46 1.41 -14.68
CA LEU A 84 -13.14 0.24 -14.08
C LEU A 84 -14.64 0.45 -13.88
N PHE A 85 -15.08 1.70 -13.70
CA PHE A 85 -16.45 2.02 -13.34
C PHE A 85 -17.11 2.96 -14.36
N GLU A 86 -18.41 2.80 -14.53
CA GLU A 86 -19.30 3.74 -15.22
C GLU A 86 -20.32 4.29 -14.24
N LYS A 87 -20.90 5.45 -14.57
CA LYS A 87 -21.89 6.09 -13.71
C LYS A 87 -23.27 5.83 -14.30
N ASP A 88 -24.16 5.24 -13.51
CA ASP A 88 -25.52 4.94 -13.92
C ASP A 88 -26.41 6.21 -13.96
N GLU A 89 -27.64 6.06 -14.44
CA GLU A 89 -28.61 7.17 -14.53
C GLU A 89 -28.95 7.81 -13.17
N SER A 90 -28.73 7.07 -12.07
CA SER A 90 -28.93 7.55 -10.71
C SER A 90 -27.69 8.23 -10.11
N GLY A 91 -26.55 8.21 -10.83
CA GLY A 91 -25.30 8.79 -10.40
C GLY A 91 -24.40 7.86 -9.59
N HIS A 92 -24.74 6.58 -9.44
CA HIS A 92 -23.95 5.58 -8.73
C HIS A 92 -22.89 4.95 -9.65
N MET A 93 -21.72 4.65 -9.08
CA MET A 93 -20.62 4.02 -9.80
C MET A 93 -20.84 2.50 -9.84
N VAL A 94 -20.97 1.94 -11.04
CA VAL A 94 -21.16 0.50 -11.28
C VAL A 94 -19.99 -0.04 -12.11
N PHE A 95 -19.63 -1.31 -11.93
CA PHE A 95 -18.52 -1.91 -12.67
C PHE A 95 -18.86 -2.04 -14.15
N LYS A 96 -17.91 -1.66 -15.01
CA LYS A 96 -18.03 -1.89 -16.44
C LYS A 96 -18.09 -3.39 -16.70
N LYS A 97 -19.11 -3.82 -17.44
CA LYS A 97 -19.26 -5.22 -17.85
C LYS A 97 -18.07 -5.59 -18.76
N PRO A 98 -17.42 -6.75 -18.58
CA PRO A 98 -16.36 -7.17 -19.48
C PRO A 98 -16.94 -7.29 -20.89
N ASN A 99 -16.32 -6.64 -21.87
CA ASN A 99 -16.64 -6.87 -23.27
C ASN A 99 -16.12 -8.27 -23.63
N ASP A 100 -16.99 -9.27 -23.59
CA ASP A 100 -16.74 -10.57 -24.21
C ASP A 100 -16.75 -10.36 -25.74
N GLY A 101 -15.57 -10.01 -26.28
CA GLY A 101 -15.39 -9.79 -27.72
C GLY A 101 -15.55 -11.09 -28.51
N ASN A 102 -16.48 -11.06 -29.48
CA ASN A 102 -16.63 -12.05 -30.55
C ASN A 102 -15.69 -11.74 -31.72
#